data_AF-A0A9D8HRI6-F1
#
_entry.id   AF-A0A9D8HRI6-F1
#
_cell.length_a   1.000
_cell.length_b   1.000
_cell.length_c   1.000
_cell.angle_alpha   90.00
_cell.angle_beta   90.00
_cell.angle_gamma   90.00
#
_symmetry.space_group_name_H-M   'P 1'
#
loop_
_entity.id
_entity.type
_entity.pdbx_description
1 polymer ?
#
loop_
_entity_poly.entity_id
_entity_poly.type
_entity_poly.pdbx_seq_one_letter_code
_entity_poly.pdbx_strand_id
1 'polypeptide(L)'
;RSALDSNRVSVLYIVDPGPDGSMGDVSWIADARKSGRLACLIYQGVLQTELAKVADVVLPGAAWVEKDATYTNDQGTVQAVSKAINAPGQSVEDWQILTSVAASLGLPYTYTTSQQVRIDVASHLSGNAAYAGLVDQVFNRPVSAEHWLEASNPMERWKWDTMFQDLPPVKGHNVQMEQMSQPTVIPLRLVTEEISRASE
;
A
#
# COMPACT_ATOMS: atom_id res chain seq x y z
N ARG A 1 -11.97 25.21 -7.63
CA ARG A 1 -13.23 25.97 -7.49
C ARG A 1 -13.37 27.10 -8.51
N SER A 2 -12.60 28.19 -8.44
CA SER A 2 -12.71 29.31 -9.42
C SER A 2 -12.66 28.90 -10.91
N ALA A 3 -11.83 27.92 -11.28
CA ALA A 3 -11.78 27.40 -12.66
C ALA A 3 -13.08 26.68 -13.09
N LEU A 4 -13.76 26.01 -12.16
CA LEU A 4 -15.07 25.41 -12.39
C LEU A 4 -16.13 26.49 -12.51
N ASP A 5 -16.12 27.48 -11.61
CA ASP A 5 -17.11 28.57 -11.60
C ASP A 5 -17.02 29.46 -12.86
N SER A 6 -15.83 29.51 -13.48
CA SER A 6 -15.58 30.19 -14.77
C SER A 6 -15.74 29.28 -16.00
N ASN A 7 -16.28 28.06 -15.83
CA ASN A 7 -16.45 27.06 -16.90
C ASN A 7 -15.17 26.72 -17.67
N ARG A 8 -14.00 26.86 -17.05
CA ARG A 8 -12.70 26.50 -17.66
C ARG A 8 -12.34 25.04 -17.45
N VAL A 9 -13.01 24.36 -16.53
CA VAL A 9 -12.81 22.94 -16.22
C VAL A 9 -14.17 22.27 -16.18
N SER A 10 -14.33 21.22 -16.99
CA SER A 10 -15.53 20.38 -17.04
C SER A 10 -15.29 18.98 -16.45
N VAL A 11 -14.02 18.54 -16.39
CA VAL A 11 -13.61 17.23 -15.90
C VAL A 11 -12.62 17.41 -14.76
N LEU A 12 -12.83 16.68 -13.67
CA LEU A 12 -11.90 16.63 -12.54
C LEU A 12 -11.46 15.20 -12.31
N TYR A 13 -10.15 14.96 -12.30
CA TYR A 13 -9.54 13.69 -11.95
C TYR A 13 -8.83 13.85 -10.60
N ILE A 14 -9.36 13.20 -9.57
CA ILE A 14 -8.83 13.20 -8.21
C ILE A 14 -8.07 11.89 -7.99
N VAL A 15 -6.81 12.01 -7.57
CA VAL A 15 -5.93 10.88 -7.29
C VAL A 15 -5.61 10.85 -5.80
N ASP A 16 -5.90 9.72 -5.18
CA ASP A 16 -5.67 9.36 -3.78
C ASP A 16 -5.86 10.52 -2.79
N PRO A 17 -7.11 11.04 -2.64
CA PRO A 17 -7.39 12.20 -1.80
C PRO A 17 -7.21 11.92 -0.29
N GLY A 18 -6.88 10.68 0.10
CA GLY A 18 -6.82 10.24 1.48
C GLY A 18 -8.20 10.15 2.14
N PRO A 19 -8.23 9.93 3.47
CA PRO A 19 -9.48 9.96 4.23
C PRO A 19 -10.09 11.37 4.25
N ASP A 20 -11.38 11.45 4.56
CA ASP A 20 -12.12 12.71 4.64
C ASP A 20 -11.38 13.74 5.52
N GLY A 21 -11.21 14.96 5.01
CA GLY A 21 -10.49 16.04 5.66
C GLY A 21 -9.01 16.18 5.26
N SER A 22 -8.39 15.17 4.63
CA SER A 22 -6.97 15.24 4.22
C SER A 22 -6.70 16.36 3.22
N MET A 23 -7.64 16.60 2.30
CA MET A 23 -7.60 17.71 1.34
C MET A 23 -8.34 18.96 1.83
N GLY A 24 -8.77 19.01 3.10
CA GLY A 24 -9.68 20.02 3.62
C GLY A 24 -11.13 19.81 3.15
N ASP A 25 -11.88 20.90 2.99
CA ASP A 25 -13.28 20.85 2.55
C ASP A 25 -13.40 20.55 1.05
N VAL A 26 -13.86 19.33 0.76
CA VAL A 26 -14.13 18.83 -0.60
C VAL A 26 -15.63 18.71 -0.90
N SER A 27 -16.51 19.12 0.01
CA SER A 27 -17.98 19.02 -0.17
C SER A 27 -18.46 19.76 -1.42
N TRP A 28 -17.86 20.91 -1.72
CA TRP A 28 -18.18 21.71 -2.91
C TRP A 28 -17.94 20.96 -4.23
N ILE A 29 -17.03 19.98 -4.27
CA ILE A 29 -16.77 19.14 -5.45
C ILE A 29 -17.93 18.18 -5.64
N ALA A 30 -18.35 17.51 -4.57
CA ALA A 30 -19.51 16.62 -4.59
C ALA A 30 -20.78 17.39 -4.98
N ASP A 31 -20.97 18.60 -4.44
CA ASP A 31 -22.11 19.45 -4.78
C ASP A 31 -22.05 19.92 -6.24
N ALA A 32 -20.87 20.29 -6.73
CA ALA A 32 -20.66 20.63 -8.14
C ALA A 32 -20.99 19.48 -9.07
N ARG A 33 -20.62 18.26 -8.70
CA ARG A 33 -20.95 17.07 -9.47
C ARG A 33 -22.45 16.81 -9.45
N LYS A 34 -23.08 16.77 -8.28
CA LYS A 34 -24.53 16.55 -8.11
C LYS A 34 -25.36 17.61 -8.83
N SER A 35 -24.93 18.88 -8.81
CA SER A 35 -25.63 19.98 -9.48
C SER A 35 -25.39 20.05 -10.99
N GLY A 36 -24.57 19.16 -11.56
CA GLY A 36 -24.24 19.15 -13.00
C GLY A 36 -23.29 20.25 -13.45
N ARG A 37 -22.70 21.04 -12.53
CA ARG A 37 -21.70 22.07 -12.87
C ARG A 37 -20.35 21.45 -13.23
N LEU A 38 -20.01 20.35 -12.56
CA LEU A 38 -18.90 19.49 -12.96
C LEU A 38 -19.47 18.37 -13.84
N ALA A 39 -19.02 18.31 -15.09
CA ALA A 39 -19.56 17.38 -16.08
C ALA A 39 -19.09 15.95 -15.86
N CYS A 40 -17.84 15.75 -15.42
CA CYS A 40 -17.28 14.44 -15.12
C CYS A 40 -16.34 14.50 -13.92
N LEU A 41 -16.50 13.54 -13.01
CA LEU A 41 -15.62 13.30 -11.88
C LEU A 41 -15.01 11.89 -11.97
N ILE A 42 -13.69 11.82 -12.07
CA ILE A 42 -12.92 10.58 -11.99
C ILE A 42 -12.26 10.53 -10.62
N TYR A 43 -12.48 9.43 -9.91
CA TYR A 43 -11.88 9.16 -8.61
C TYR A 43 -10.93 7.98 -8.73
N GLN A 44 -9.67 8.15 -8.34
CA GLN A 44 -8.72 7.08 -8.14
C GLN A 44 -8.30 7.04 -6.68
N GLY A 45 -8.39 5.88 -6.03
CA GLY A 45 -7.97 5.75 -4.65
C GLY A 45 -8.37 4.43 -4.02
N VAL A 46 -8.10 4.33 -2.73
CA VAL A 46 -8.25 3.10 -1.94
C VAL A 46 -9.51 3.12 -1.06
N LEU A 47 -9.97 4.33 -0.69
CA LEU A 47 -11.04 4.54 0.27
C LEU A 47 -12.37 4.86 -0.40
N GLN A 48 -13.47 4.43 0.21
CA GLN A 48 -14.83 4.77 -0.22
C GLN A 48 -15.31 6.10 0.40
N THR A 49 -14.75 7.21 -0.06
CA THR A 49 -15.09 8.57 0.39
C THR A 49 -16.40 9.07 -0.22
N GLU A 50 -16.91 10.22 0.27
CA GLU A 50 -18.06 10.89 -0.37
C GLU A 50 -17.79 11.25 -1.83
N LEU A 51 -16.54 11.58 -2.17
CA LEU A 51 -16.14 11.83 -3.56
C LEU A 51 -16.22 10.57 -4.42
N ALA A 52 -15.79 9.42 -3.88
CA ALA A 52 -15.91 8.14 -4.57
C ALA A 52 -17.37 7.78 -4.86
N LYS A 53 -18.28 8.05 -3.92
CA LYS A 53 -19.72 7.74 -4.05
C LYS A 53 -20.43 8.54 -5.14
N VAL A 54 -19.92 9.73 -5.47
CA VAL A 54 -20.55 10.65 -6.44
C VAL A 54 -19.79 10.73 -7.76
N ALA A 55 -18.66 10.02 -7.88
CA ALA A 55 -17.85 9.97 -9.09
C ALA A 55 -18.55 9.20 -10.23
N ASP A 56 -18.27 9.60 -11.46
CA ASP A 56 -18.72 8.90 -12.67
C ASP A 56 -17.88 7.65 -12.92
N VAL A 57 -16.59 7.74 -12.60
CA VAL A 57 -15.62 6.67 -12.77
C VAL A 57 -14.83 6.51 -11.47
N VAL A 58 -14.78 5.29 -10.97
CA VAL A 58 -13.97 4.90 -9.81
C VAL A 58 -12.89 3.92 -10.27
N LEU A 59 -11.63 4.29 -10.07
CA LEU A 59 -10.45 3.52 -10.42
C LEU A 59 -9.78 3.03 -9.13
N PRO A 60 -9.91 1.73 -8.79
CA PRO A 60 -9.41 1.21 -7.52
C PRO A 60 -7.87 1.14 -7.51
N GLY A 61 -7.26 1.97 -6.68
CA GLY A 61 -5.81 1.99 -6.45
C GLY A 61 -5.39 1.00 -5.35
N ALA A 62 -4.16 0.50 -5.43
CA ALA A 62 -3.56 -0.32 -4.39
C ALA A 62 -3.14 0.52 -3.17
N ALA A 63 -3.45 0.02 -1.97
CA ALA A 63 -3.03 0.61 -0.71
C ALA A 63 -1.49 0.61 -0.55
N TRP A 64 -0.99 1.43 0.38
CA TRP A 64 0.45 1.54 0.65
C TRP A 64 1.13 0.20 0.98
N VAL A 65 0.39 -0.73 1.60
CA VAL A 65 0.85 -2.07 2.00
C VAL A 65 0.77 -3.11 0.87
N GLU A 66 0.09 -2.77 -0.22
CA GLU A 66 -0.23 -3.67 -1.33
C GLU A 66 0.72 -3.51 -2.54
N LYS A 67 1.67 -2.57 -2.45
CA LYS A 67 2.54 -2.17 -3.56
C LYS A 67 3.98 -1.94 -3.12
N ASP A 68 4.90 -2.07 -4.07
CA ASP A 68 6.29 -1.64 -3.89
C ASP A 68 6.37 -0.14 -4.18
N ALA A 69 6.70 0.65 -3.15
CA ALA A 69 6.63 2.09 -3.25
C ALA A 69 7.79 2.77 -2.53
N THR A 70 8.03 4.02 -2.92
CA THR A 70 8.96 4.92 -2.25
C THR A 70 8.21 6.12 -1.71
N TYR A 71 8.45 6.50 -0.47
CA TYR A 71 7.87 7.67 0.18
C TYR A 71 8.98 8.64 0.54
N THR A 72 8.72 9.93 0.38
CA THR A 72 9.63 10.98 0.87
C THR A 72 9.07 11.51 2.18
N ASN A 73 9.86 11.43 3.26
CA ASN A 73 9.43 11.96 4.55
C ASN A 73 9.57 13.49 4.61
N ASP A 74 9.18 14.07 5.74
CA ASP A 74 9.27 15.51 6.04
C ASP A 74 10.70 16.07 6.02
N GLN A 75 11.70 15.22 6.23
CA GLN A 75 13.13 15.55 6.12
C GLN A 75 13.66 15.45 4.68
N GLY A 76 12.81 15.14 3.70
CA GLY A 76 13.22 14.98 2.30
C GLY A 76 13.95 13.66 2.02
N THR A 77 13.92 12.71 2.94
CA THR A 77 14.57 11.40 2.78
C THR A 77 13.63 10.42 2.09
N VAL A 78 14.13 9.78 1.03
CA VAL A 78 13.40 8.73 0.32
C VAL A 78 13.54 7.39 1.05
N GLN A 79 12.42 6.74 1.30
CA GLN A 79 12.32 5.45 1.98
C GLN A 79 11.56 4.47 1.10
N ALA A 80 12.04 3.22 1.00
CA ALA A 80 11.35 2.15 0.30
C ALA A 80 10.44 1.36 1.26
N VAL A 81 9.27 0.99 0.75
CA VAL A 81 8.31 0.10 1.39
C VAL A 81 8.02 -1.03 0.42
N SER A 82 8.17 -2.26 0.90
CA SER A 82 7.90 -3.45 0.10
C SER A 82 6.47 -3.90 0.28
N LYS A 83 5.88 -4.41 -0.80
CA LYS A 83 4.55 -5.01 -0.80
C LYS A 83 4.46 -6.13 0.23
N ALA A 84 3.53 -6.03 1.17
CA ALA A 84 3.31 -7.05 2.20
C ALA A 84 2.15 -8.00 1.87
N ILE A 85 1.12 -7.52 1.16
CA ILE A 85 -0.05 -8.31 0.75
C ILE A 85 -0.44 -8.01 -0.70
N ASN A 86 -1.26 -8.86 -1.31
CA ASN A 86 -1.81 -8.59 -2.63
C ASN A 86 -2.96 -7.59 -2.56
N ALA A 87 -3.05 -6.71 -3.56
CA ALA A 87 -4.16 -5.79 -3.71
C ALA A 87 -5.48 -6.56 -3.89
N PRO A 88 -6.58 -6.15 -3.24
CA PRO A 88 -7.84 -6.87 -3.30
C PRO A 88 -8.60 -6.60 -4.60
N GLY A 89 -9.32 -7.61 -5.08
CA GLY A 89 -10.24 -7.48 -6.22
C GLY A 89 -9.53 -7.05 -7.51
N GLN A 90 -9.97 -5.92 -8.08
CA GLN A 90 -9.44 -5.34 -9.31
C GLN A 90 -8.45 -4.19 -9.05
N SER A 91 -8.05 -3.99 -7.80
CA SER A 91 -7.16 -2.89 -7.43
C SER A 91 -5.75 -3.13 -7.97
N VAL A 92 -5.13 -2.09 -8.52
CA VAL A 92 -3.78 -2.15 -9.09
C VAL A 92 -2.97 -0.93 -8.69
N GLU A 93 -1.65 -0.96 -8.90
CA GLU A 93 -0.80 0.17 -8.53
C GLU A 93 -1.13 1.42 -9.36
N ASP A 94 -1.03 2.60 -8.74
CA ASP A 94 -1.48 3.86 -9.34
C ASP A 94 -0.82 4.16 -10.70
N TRP A 95 0.45 3.78 -10.87
CA TRP A 95 1.18 3.98 -12.13
C TRP A 95 0.58 3.15 -13.28
N GLN A 96 0.01 1.97 -13.00
CA GLN A 96 -0.64 1.12 -14.00
C GLN A 96 -1.95 1.76 -14.47
N ILE A 97 -2.70 2.35 -13.53
CA ILE A 97 -3.92 3.10 -13.83
C ILE A 97 -3.58 4.29 -14.71
N LEU A 98 -2.61 5.11 -14.30
CA LEU A 98 -2.18 6.30 -15.05
C LEU A 98 -1.66 5.94 -16.44
N THR A 99 -0.89 4.85 -16.58
CA THR A 99 -0.40 4.36 -17.87
C THR A 99 -1.56 3.92 -18.78
N SER A 100 -2.57 3.24 -18.21
CA SER A 100 -3.75 2.79 -18.96
C SER A 100 -4.65 3.96 -19.40
N VAL A 101 -4.82 4.96 -18.53
CA VAL A 101 -5.54 6.20 -18.85
C VAL A 101 -4.81 6.96 -19.94
N ALA A 102 -3.49 7.12 -19.83
CA ALA A 102 -2.68 7.77 -20.84
C ALA A 102 -2.77 7.08 -22.21
N ALA A 103 -2.70 5.74 -22.23
CA ALA A 103 -2.87 4.97 -23.47
C ALA A 103 -4.25 5.22 -24.11
N SER A 104 -5.31 5.30 -23.30
CA SER A 104 -6.67 5.63 -23.77
C SER A 104 -6.79 7.05 -24.34
N LEU A 105 -5.88 7.96 -23.94
CA LEU A 105 -5.77 9.32 -24.45
C LEU A 105 -4.80 9.45 -25.64
N GLY A 106 -4.27 8.33 -26.16
CA GLY A 106 -3.32 8.32 -27.27
C GLY A 106 -1.86 8.59 -26.87
N LEU A 107 -1.52 8.44 -25.58
CA LEU A 107 -0.18 8.58 -25.03
C LEU A 107 0.31 7.20 -24.50
N PRO A 108 0.82 6.31 -25.36
CA PRO A 108 1.17 4.95 -24.97
C PRO A 108 2.52 4.90 -24.25
N TYR A 109 2.53 5.16 -22.95
CA TYR A 109 3.71 4.91 -22.13
C TYR A 109 3.99 3.41 -22.04
N THR A 110 5.28 3.03 -22.09
CA THR A 110 5.72 1.63 -22.18
C THR A 110 6.22 1.06 -20.85
N TYR A 111 5.77 1.62 -19.72
CA TYR A 111 6.16 1.10 -18.41
C TYR A 111 5.52 -0.28 -18.18
N THR A 112 6.34 -1.28 -17.88
CA THR A 112 5.92 -2.63 -17.53
C THR A 112 6.22 -2.98 -16.06
N THR A 113 7.02 -2.16 -15.38
CA THR A 113 7.38 -2.34 -13.96
C THR A 113 7.44 -1.01 -13.22
N SER A 114 7.20 -1.02 -11.91
CA SER A 114 7.35 0.17 -11.05
C SER A 114 8.79 0.70 -11.02
N GLN A 115 9.79 -0.15 -11.29
CA GLN A 115 11.20 0.25 -11.38
C GLN A 115 11.45 1.19 -12.55
N GLN A 116 10.86 0.93 -13.72
CA GLN A 116 11.02 1.83 -14.88
C GLN A 116 10.42 3.21 -14.60
N VAL A 117 9.29 3.27 -13.89
CA VAL A 117 8.70 4.54 -13.45
C VAL A 117 9.64 5.28 -12.50
N ARG A 118 10.26 4.59 -11.53
CA ARG A 118 11.22 5.22 -10.61
C ARG A 118 12.48 5.72 -11.32
N ILE A 119 13.00 4.97 -12.29
CA ILE A 119 14.14 5.39 -13.12
C ILE A 119 13.80 6.66 -13.89
N ASP A 120 12.61 6.71 -14.48
CA ASP A 120 12.18 7.87 -15.24
C ASP A 120 12.00 9.11 -14.36
N VAL A 121 11.36 8.94 -13.19
CA VAL A 121 11.23 10.00 -12.16
C VAL A 121 12.61 10.49 -11.71
N ALA A 122 13.55 9.59 -11.43
CA ALA A 122 14.91 9.95 -11.02
C ALA A 122 15.64 10.77 -12.12
N SER A 123 15.43 10.43 -13.39
CA SER A 123 16.05 11.17 -14.50
C SER A 123 15.53 12.61 -14.60
N HIS A 124 14.22 12.82 -14.40
CA HIS A 124 13.58 14.14 -14.40
C HIS A 124 13.87 14.95 -13.14
N LEU A 125 14.22 14.29 -12.03
CA LEU A 125 14.57 14.91 -10.75
C LEU A 125 16.09 14.88 -10.47
N SER A 126 16.92 14.72 -11.51
CA SER A 126 18.38 14.60 -11.39
C SER A 126 19.07 15.78 -10.69
N GLY A 127 18.44 16.96 -10.65
CA GLY A 127 18.91 18.11 -9.89
C GLY A 127 18.74 18.00 -8.37
N ASN A 128 18.06 16.96 -7.87
CA ASN A 128 17.81 16.74 -6.45
C ASN A 128 18.44 15.40 -6.01
N ALA A 129 19.53 15.50 -5.25
CA ALA A 129 20.30 14.36 -4.77
C ALA A 129 19.48 13.37 -3.92
N ALA A 130 18.38 13.81 -3.28
CA ALA A 130 17.53 12.93 -2.49
C ALA A 130 16.88 11.81 -3.34
N TYR A 131 16.65 12.06 -4.63
CA TYR A 131 15.99 11.12 -5.54
C TYR A 131 16.97 10.25 -6.35
N ALA A 132 18.28 10.47 -6.23
CA ALA A 132 19.28 9.67 -6.93
C ALA A 132 19.15 8.18 -6.59
N GLY A 133 18.82 7.85 -5.34
CA GLY A 133 18.67 6.48 -4.86
C GLY A 133 17.39 5.76 -5.32
N LEU A 134 16.47 6.39 -6.04
CA LEU A 134 15.23 5.74 -6.51
C LEU A 134 15.49 4.53 -7.42
N VAL A 135 16.60 4.57 -8.16
CA VAL A 135 16.99 3.53 -9.13
C VAL A 135 17.49 2.25 -8.46
N ASP A 136 18.04 2.37 -7.25
CA ASP A 136 18.72 1.30 -6.52
C ASP A 136 17.83 0.67 -5.42
N GLN A 137 16.56 1.06 -5.32
CA GLN A 137 15.67 0.53 -4.29
C GLN A 137 15.37 -0.96 -4.50
N VAL A 138 15.62 -1.74 -3.45
CA VAL A 138 15.33 -3.18 -3.39
C VAL A 138 14.09 -3.41 -2.52
N PHE A 139 13.14 -4.19 -3.04
CA PHE A 139 11.91 -4.53 -2.32
C PHE A 139 11.94 -5.99 -1.89
N ASN A 140 11.90 -6.20 -0.58
CA ASN A 140 11.88 -7.53 0.01
C ASN A 140 10.50 -8.16 -0.16
N ARG A 141 10.46 -9.42 -0.58
CA ARG A 141 9.19 -10.14 -0.65
C ARG A 141 8.85 -10.74 0.71
N PRO A 142 7.62 -10.56 1.21
CA PRO A 142 7.17 -11.24 2.40
C PRO A 142 7.25 -12.74 2.14
N VAL A 143 7.95 -13.44 3.02
CA VAL A 143 7.98 -14.90 3.07
C VAL A 143 6.91 -15.36 4.05
N SER A 144 6.33 -16.55 3.82
CA SER A 144 5.36 -17.09 4.78
C SER A 144 6.00 -17.21 6.16
N ALA A 145 5.20 -17.09 7.23
CA ALA A 145 5.69 -17.25 8.60
C ALA A 145 6.42 -18.60 8.80
N GLU A 146 5.98 -19.64 8.08
CA GLU A 146 6.62 -20.95 8.00
C GLU A 146 8.09 -20.88 7.55
N HIS A 147 8.41 -20.00 6.58
CA HIS A 147 9.75 -19.85 6.03
C HIS A 147 10.43 -18.53 6.45
N TRP A 148 9.82 -17.75 7.35
CA TRP A 148 10.32 -16.42 7.73
C TRP A 148 11.69 -16.48 8.40
N LEU A 149 11.90 -17.51 9.22
CA LEU A 149 13.18 -17.80 9.86
C LEU A 149 14.28 -18.15 8.84
N GLU A 150 13.92 -18.86 7.77
CA GLU A 150 14.84 -19.29 6.72
C GLU A 150 15.34 -18.11 5.90
N ALA A 151 14.46 -17.14 5.67
CA ALA A 151 14.78 -15.97 4.86
C ALA A 151 15.44 -14.83 5.65
N SER A 152 15.17 -14.70 6.95
CA SER A 152 15.59 -13.54 7.74
C SER A 152 17.05 -13.63 8.23
N ASN A 153 17.58 -14.82 8.51
CA ASN A 153 18.97 -14.97 8.93
C ASN A 153 19.54 -16.39 8.66
N PRO A 154 20.02 -16.68 7.44
CA PRO A 154 20.56 -17.99 7.08
C PRO A 154 21.73 -18.45 7.98
N MET A 155 22.53 -17.50 8.49
CA MET A 155 23.71 -17.78 9.30
C MET A 155 23.40 -18.12 10.76
N GLU A 156 22.18 -17.83 11.23
CA GLU A 156 21.71 -18.17 12.57
C GLU A 156 20.71 -19.34 12.60
N ARG A 157 20.51 -20.00 11.44
CA ARG A 157 19.66 -21.19 11.28
C ARG A 157 19.97 -22.27 12.32
N TRP A 158 21.26 -22.50 12.56
CA TRP A 158 21.74 -23.49 13.53
C TRP A 158 21.22 -23.25 14.95
N LYS A 159 21.00 -22.00 15.38
CA LYS A 159 20.49 -21.68 16.72
C LYS A 159 19.07 -22.21 16.91
N TRP A 160 18.26 -22.09 15.88
CA TRP A 160 16.88 -22.56 15.88
C TRP A 160 16.79 -24.06 15.71
N ASP A 161 17.60 -24.64 14.82
CA ASP A 161 17.73 -26.09 14.73
C ASP A 161 18.03 -26.60 16.13
N THR A 162 19.08 -26.11 16.82
CA THR A 162 19.42 -26.49 18.21
C THR A 162 18.32 -26.23 19.24
N MET A 163 17.65 -25.07 19.25
CA MET A 163 16.62 -24.77 20.26
C MET A 163 15.33 -25.59 20.10
N PHE A 164 15.06 -26.10 18.90
CA PHE A 164 13.78 -26.74 18.57
C PHE A 164 13.92 -28.17 18.05
N GLN A 165 15.09 -28.82 18.22
CA GLN A 165 15.33 -30.23 17.82
C GLN A 165 14.33 -31.20 18.47
N ASP A 166 13.84 -30.85 19.67
CA ASP A 166 13.02 -31.73 20.51
C ASP A 166 11.55 -31.32 20.58
N LEU A 167 11.10 -30.37 19.73
CA LEU A 167 9.67 -30.11 19.65
C LEU A 167 8.95 -31.28 18.94
N PRO A 168 7.83 -31.79 19.49
CA PRO A 168 6.98 -32.71 18.75
C PRO A 168 6.51 -32.05 17.44
N PRO A 169 6.17 -32.85 16.39
CA PRO A 169 5.85 -32.32 15.07
C PRO A 169 4.84 -31.18 15.16
N VAL A 170 5.12 -30.12 14.40
CA VAL A 170 4.37 -28.87 14.38
C VAL A 170 2.87 -29.15 14.32
N LYS A 171 2.13 -28.59 15.27
CA LYS A 171 0.67 -28.64 15.36
C LYS A 171 0.08 -28.19 14.01
N GLY A 172 -0.42 -29.13 13.20
CA GLY A 172 -1.04 -28.80 11.90
C GLY A 172 -0.97 -29.87 10.82
N HIS A 173 -0.08 -30.87 10.91
CA HIS A 173 -0.16 -32.00 9.99
C HIS A 173 -1.27 -32.96 10.46
N ASN A 174 -2.41 -32.94 9.74
CA ASN A 174 -3.62 -33.73 9.94
C ASN A 174 -4.57 -33.33 11.08
N VAL A 175 -4.88 -32.04 11.23
CA VAL A 175 -6.03 -31.62 12.03
C VAL A 175 -7.12 -31.08 11.11
N GLN A 176 -8.22 -31.82 10.95
CA GLN A 176 -9.48 -31.23 10.48
C GLN A 176 -9.85 -30.14 11.49
N MET A 177 -9.78 -28.88 11.06
CA MET A 177 -10.26 -27.74 11.83
C MET A 177 -11.79 -27.79 11.85
N GLU A 178 -12.36 -28.69 12.64
CA GLU A 178 -13.72 -28.47 13.12
C GLU A 178 -13.75 -27.11 13.83
N GLN A 179 -14.73 -26.29 13.47
CA GLN A 179 -14.91 -24.89 13.88
C GLN A 179 -14.58 -24.68 15.36
N MET A 180 -13.34 -24.27 15.64
CA MET A 180 -12.99 -23.68 16.92
C MET A 180 -13.53 -22.25 16.90
N SER A 181 -14.45 -21.94 17.82
CA SER A 181 -14.90 -20.58 18.03
C SER A 181 -13.68 -19.69 18.31
N GLN A 182 -13.50 -18.67 17.47
CA GLN A 182 -12.47 -17.66 17.64
C GLN A 182 -12.61 -17.04 19.03
N PRO A 183 -11.61 -17.16 19.93
CA PRO A 183 -11.66 -16.43 21.19
C PRO A 183 -11.53 -14.94 20.88
N THR A 184 -12.50 -14.15 21.30
CA THR A 184 -12.61 -12.72 20.94
C THR A 184 -11.53 -11.84 21.56
N VAL A 185 -10.72 -12.35 22.50
CA VAL A 185 -9.61 -11.60 23.14
C VAL A 185 -8.48 -12.55 23.54
N ILE A 186 -7.23 -12.11 23.40
CA ILE A 186 -6.04 -12.80 23.91
C ILE A 186 -5.95 -12.56 25.43
N PRO A 187 -5.98 -13.60 26.28
CA PRO A 187 -5.89 -13.41 27.72
C PRO A 187 -4.45 -13.04 28.10
N LEU A 188 -4.28 -11.90 28.77
CA LEU A 188 -3.01 -11.52 29.37
C LEU A 188 -2.76 -12.36 30.63
N ARG A 189 -1.56 -12.96 30.74
CA ARG A 189 -1.08 -13.51 32.02
C ARG A 189 -0.31 -12.44 32.76
N LEU A 190 -0.61 -12.28 34.04
CA LEU A 190 0.23 -11.51 34.96
C LEU A 190 1.55 -12.25 35.15
N VAL A 191 2.66 -11.51 35.06
CA VAL A 191 3.99 -12.02 35.35
C VAL A 191 4.07 -12.25 36.85
N THR A 192 4.07 -13.51 37.27
CA THR A 192 4.36 -13.90 38.66
C THR A 192 5.87 -14.04 38.86
N GLU A 193 6.33 -13.91 40.11
CA GLU A 193 7.76 -13.91 40.47
C GLU A 193 8.54 -15.14 40.01
N GLU A 194 7.88 -16.24 39.64
CA GLU A 194 8.53 -17.43 39.05
C GLU A 194 9.15 -17.15 37.68
N ILE A 195 8.63 -16.20 36.90
CA ILE A 195 9.18 -15.87 35.57
C ILE A 195 10.42 -14.97 35.69
N SER A 196 10.54 -14.20 36.78
CA SER A 196 11.65 -13.26 37.01
C SER A 196 12.95 -13.95 37.43
N ARG A 197 12.92 -15.22 37.86
CA ARG A 197 14.10 -15.97 38.34
C ARG A 197 14.78 -16.82 37.27
N ALA A 198 14.26 -16.84 36.05
CA ALA A 198 14.87 -17.59 34.95
C ALA A 198 15.99 -16.81 34.23
N SER A 199 16.39 -15.64 34.75
CA SER A 199 17.41 -14.76 34.16
C SER A 199 18.52 -14.32 35.14
N GLU A 200 18.96 -15.20 36.04
CA GLU A 200 20.25 -15.09 36.73
C GLU A 200 21.20 -16.23 36.31
#